data_AF-A0AAJ0CCL9-F1
#
_entry.id   AF-A0AAJ0CCL9-F1
#
_cell.length_a   1.000
_cell.length_b   1.000
_cell.length_c   1.000
_cell.angle_alpha   90.00
_cell.angle_beta   90.00
_cell.angle_gamma   90.00
#
_symmetry.space_group_name_H-M   'P 1'
#
loop_
_entity.id
_entity.type
_entity.pdbx_description
1 polymer ?
#
loop_
_entity_poly.entity_id
_entity_poly.type
_entity_poly.pdbx_seq_one_letter_code
_entity_poly.pdbx_strand_id
1 'polypeptide(L)'
;QARRYATESGSSQGGSSTFLYLAGGAALAGAGYFYFTGSGSVAAAKVKEAAVPAKPAFTGGDQGFVSLKLADIENVNHNTKRLRFELPESNNVSGLSIASAVLTKYKGPDDEKPTLRPYTPISDEGRFPRVSLRANETE
;
A
#
# COMPACT_ATOMS: atom_id res chain seq x y z
N GLN A 1 -54.32 -63.67 -47.53
CA GLN A 1 -53.04 -63.31 -48.19
C GLN A 1 -52.81 -61.83 -47.97
N ALA A 2 -51.73 -61.48 -47.27
CA ALA A 2 -51.37 -60.12 -46.86
C ALA A 2 -51.06 -59.20 -48.05
N ARG A 3 -51.40 -57.90 -47.96
CA ARG A 3 -50.58 -56.70 -48.30
C ARG A 3 -51.32 -55.41 -47.92
N ARG A 4 -50.87 -54.70 -46.88
CA ARG A 4 -50.73 -53.22 -46.84
C ARG A 4 -49.67 -52.85 -45.80
N TYR A 5 -48.60 -52.24 -46.29
CA TYR A 5 -47.38 -51.85 -45.59
C TYR A 5 -47.44 -50.36 -45.20
N ALA A 6 -46.71 -50.06 -44.12
CA ALA A 6 -46.17 -48.75 -43.72
C ALA A 6 -47.18 -47.67 -43.30
N THR A 7 -47.43 -47.58 -42.00
CA THR A 7 -47.65 -46.28 -41.34
C THR A 7 -46.31 -45.57 -41.24
N GLU A 8 -46.26 -44.37 -41.79
CA GLU A 8 -45.23 -43.34 -41.70
C GLU A 8 -44.71 -43.23 -40.27
N SER A 9 -43.39 -43.29 -40.08
CA SER A 9 -42.77 -42.85 -38.84
C SER A 9 -43.08 -41.36 -38.69
N GLY A 10 -44.06 -41.02 -37.86
CA GLY A 10 -44.35 -39.65 -37.48
C GLY A 10 -43.05 -38.96 -37.11
N SER A 11 -42.74 -37.89 -37.83
CA SER A 11 -41.62 -37.02 -37.53
C SER A 11 -41.81 -36.50 -36.12
N SER A 12 -41.04 -37.04 -35.17
CA SER A 12 -40.90 -36.47 -33.84
C SER A 12 -40.21 -35.11 -33.99
N GLN A 13 -41.02 -34.07 -34.14
CA GLN A 13 -40.61 -32.67 -34.10
C GLN A 13 -40.23 -32.33 -32.64
N GLY A 14 -39.06 -32.80 -32.22
CA GLY A 14 -38.46 -32.49 -30.92
C GLY A 14 -37.67 -31.19 -31.02
N GLY A 15 -38.31 -30.06 -30.69
CA GLY A 15 -37.65 -28.76 -30.63
C GLY A 15 -36.50 -28.79 -29.62
N SER A 16 -35.26 -28.66 -30.10
CA SER A 16 -34.07 -28.74 -29.27
C SER A 16 -33.86 -27.46 -28.46
N SER A 17 -33.95 -27.59 -27.13
CA SER A 17 -33.60 -26.54 -26.16
C SER A 17 -32.10 -26.23 -26.10
N THR A 18 -31.29 -26.84 -26.95
CA THR A 18 -29.85 -26.63 -27.07
C THR A 18 -29.50 -25.16 -27.34
N PHE A 19 -30.31 -24.45 -28.15
CA PHE A 19 -30.10 -23.03 -28.39
C PHE A 19 -30.32 -22.19 -27.11
N LEU A 20 -31.31 -22.54 -26.28
CA LEU A 20 -31.58 -21.85 -25.02
C LEU A 20 -30.47 -22.11 -23.99
N TYR A 21 -29.95 -23.33 -23.90
CA TYR A 21 -28.82 -23.63 -23.02
C TYR A 21 -27.53 -22.95 -23.47
N LEU A 22 -27.27 -22.89 -24.79
CA LEU A 22 -26.11 -22.20 -25.33
C LEU A 22 -26.19 -20.69 -25.09
N ALA A 23 -27.37 -20.09 -25.34
CA ALA A 23 -27.61 -18.67 -25.12
C ALA A 23 -27.52 -18.31 -23.61
N GLY A 24 -28.12 -19.13 -22.74
CA GLY A 24 -28.05 -18.94 -21.29
C GLY A 24 -26.63 -19.06 -20.74
N GLY A 25 -25.87 -20.06 -21.19
CA GLY A 25 -24.47 -20.25 -20.80
C GLY A 25 -23.57 -19.09 -21.24
N ALA A 26 -23.71 -18.61 -22.48
CA ALA A 26 -22.94 -17.49 -23.00
C ALA A 26 -23.26 -16.17 -22.26
N ALA A 27 -24.53 -15.92 -21.93
CA ALA A 27 -24.95 -14.74 -21.19
C ALA A 27 -24.36 -14.71 -19.77
N LEU A 28 -24.36 -15.83 -19.05
CA LEU A 28 -23.79 -15.93 -17.70
C LEU A 28 -22.26 -15.77 -17.71
N ALA A 29 -21.57 -16.36 -18.70
CA ALA A 29 -20.13 -16.20 -18.85
C ALA A 29 -19.74 -14.73 -19.17
N GLY A 30 -20.49 -14.07 -20.05
CA GLY A 30 -20.28 -12.66 -20.39
C GLY A 30 -20.50 -11.72 -19.20
N ALA A 31 -21.57 -11.93 -18.43
CA ALA A 31 -21.86 -11.17 -17.21
C ALA A 31 -20.80 -11.38 -16.13
N GLY A 32 -20.34 -12.62 -15.93
CA GLY A 32 -19.25 -12.95 -15.00
C GLY A 32 -17.93 -12.27 -15.39
N TYR A 33 -17.59 -12.27 -16.68
CA TYR A 33 -16.39 -11.59 -17.18
C TYR A 33 -16.47 -10.07 -17.04
N PHE A 34 -17.62 -9.45 -17.36
CA PHE A 34 -17.82 -8.01 -17.18
C PHE A 34 -17.78 -7.60 -15.70
N TYR A 35 -18.35 -8.39 -14.80
CA TYR A 35 -18.26 -8.13 -13.37
C TYR A 35 -16.81 -8.26 -12.86
N PHE A 36 -16.10 -9.33 -13.25
CA PHE A 36 -14.71 -9.55 -12.83
C PHE A 36 -13.76 -8.47 -13.36
N THR A 37 -13.94 -8.03 -14.60
CA THR A 37 -13.08 -7.00 -15.23
C THR A 37 -13.50 -5.57 -14.87
N GLY A 38 -14.79 -5.30 -14.68
CA GLY A 38 -15.32 -3.98 -14.30
C GLY A 38 -15.08 -3.63 -12.82
N SER A 39 -15.15 -4.62 -11.92
CA SER A 39 -15.01 -4.40 -10.47
C SER A 39 -13.58 -4.09 -10.00
N GLY A 40 -12.57 -4.33 -10.84
CA GLY A 40 -11.17 -4.02 -10.51
C GLY A 40 -10.77 -2.54 -10.64
N SER A 41 -11.61 -1.70 -11.26
CA SER A 41 -11.23 -0.33 -11.64
C SER A 41 -11.71 0.76 -10.67
N VAL A 42 -12.82 0.53 -9.95
CA VAL A 42 -13.37 1.52 -8.99
C VAL A 42 -12.62 1.56 -7.65
N ALA A 43 -11.99 0.45 -7.26
CA ALA A 43 -11.11 0.40 -6.08
C ALA A 43 -9.75 1.07 -6.34
N ALA A 44 -9.26 1.03 -7.59
CA ALA A 44 -8.00 1.64 -7.98
C ALA A 44 -8.10 3.16 -8.20
N ALA A 45 -9.28 3.68 -8.55
CA ALA A 45 -9.50 5.11 -8.79
C ALA A 45 -9.59 5.93 -7.49
N LYS A 46 -10.21 5.38 -6.42
CA LYS A 46 -10.37 6.12 -5.14
C LYS A 46 -9.09 6.26 -4.32
N VAL A 47 -8.02 5.53 -4.63
CA VAL A 47 -6.72 5.67 -3.96
C VAL A 47 -5.90 6.81 -4.55
N LYS A 48 -6.17 7.24 -5.79
CA LYS A 48 -5.36 8.26 -6.49
C LYS A 48 -5.77 9.70 -6.19
N GLU A 49 -6.98 9.93 -5.70
CA GLU A 49 -7.53 11.29 -5.56
C GLU A 49 -7.26 11.95 -4.20
N ALA A 50 -6.75 11.20 -3.21
CA ALA A 50 -6.33 11.72 -1.91
C ALA A 50 -4.79 11.89 -1.77
N ALA A 51 -4.04 11.58 -2.82
CA ALA A 51 -2.59 11.68 -2.82
C ALA A 51 -2.17 13.10 -3.26
N VAL A 52 -2.19 14.05 -2.33
CA VAL A 52 -1.20 15.15 -2.41
C VAL A 52 0.16 14.45 -2.53
N PRO A 53 0.97 14.72 -3.58
CA PRO A 53 2.24 14.03 -3.73
C PRO A 53 3.09 14.34 -2.50
N ALA A 54 3.21 13.35 -1.62
CA ALA A 54 3.91 13.52 -0.37
C ALA A 54 5.39 13.76 -0.68
N LYS A 55 5.87 14.95 -0.36
CA LYS A 55 7.25 15.33 -0.63
C LYS A 55 8.16 14.62 0.39
N PRO A 56 9.23 13.93 -0.04
CA PRO A 56 10.17 13.32 0.88
C PRO A 56 10.94 14.40 1.63
N ALA A 57 10.96 14.31 2.95
CA ALA A 57 11.73 15.22 3.80
C ALA A 57 13.24 14.93 3.74
N PHE A 58 13.62 13.66 3.56
CA PHE A 58 15.00 13.25 3.37
C PHE A 58 15.21 12.84 1.91
N THR A 59 16.08 13.58 1.22
CA THR A 59 16.41 13.36 -0.19
C THR A 59 17.78 12.72 -0.40
N GLY A 60 18.59 12.57 0.65
CA GLY A 60 19.88 11.87 0.62
C GLY A 60 21.08 12.72 1.06
N GLY A 61 22.30 12.22 0.81
CA GLY A 61 23.55 12.79 1.34
C GLY A 61 23.84 14.22 0.91
N ASP A 62 23.44 14.61 -0.31
CA ASP A 62 23.68 15.95 -0.86
C ASP A 62 22.83 17.04 -0.19
N GLN A 63 21.81 16.65 0.59
CA GLN A 63 20.94 17.57 1.34
C GLN A 63 21.63 18.15 2.59
N GLY A 64 22.63 17.45 3.14
CA GLY A 64 23.23 17.80 4.42
C GLY A 64 22.33 17.51 5.63
N PHE A 65 22.60 18.19 6.75
CA PHE A 65 21.84 17.99 7.99
C PHE A 65 20.57 18.85 8.02
N VAL A 66 19.44 18.20 8.30
CA VAL A 66 18.14 18.86 8.49
C VAL A 66 17.88 19.05 9.98
N SER A 67 17.57 20.27 10.40
CA SER A 67 17.14 20.56 11.76
C SER A 67 15.68 20.15 11.95
N LEU A 68 15.44 19.14 12.79
CA LEU A 68 14.10 18.67 13.11
C LEU A 68 13.74 19.01 14.56
N LYS A 69 12.48 19.36 14.78
CA LYS A 69 11.96 19.62 16.11
C LYS A 69 11.68 18.28 16.80
N LEU A 70 12.18 18.13 18.03
CA LEU A 70 11.82 17.01 18.89
C LEU A 70 10.39 17.22 19.39
N ALA A 71 9.48 16.38 18.92
CA ALA A 71 8.06 16.42 19.26
C ALA A 71 7.82 15.80 20.64
N ASP A 72 8.48 14.66 20.89
CA ASP A 72 8.21 13.85 22.07
C ASP A 72 9.37 12.90 22.41
N ILE A 73 9.51 12.62 23.70
CA ILE A 73 10.47 11.68 24.27
C ILE A 73 9.70 10.69 25.13
N GLU A 74 9.78 9.42 24.79
CA GLU A 74 9.16 8.35 25.55
C GLU A 74 10.22 7.43 26.15
N ASN A 75 10.21 7.26 27.45
CA ASN A 75 11.04 6.26 28.12
C ASN A 75 10.43 4.88 27.91
N VAL A 76 11.06 4.06 27.06
CA VAL A 76 10.63 2.68 26.78
C VAL A 76 11.13 1.72 27.86
N ASN A 77 12.35 1.95 28.36
CA ASN A 77 12.95 1.18 29.43
C ASN A 77 13.96 2.06 30.20
N HIS A 78 14.56 1.53 31.27
CA HIS A 78 15.57 2.18 32.11
C HIS A 78 16.80 2.73 31.37
N ASN A 79 17.07 2.27 30.15
CA ASN A 79 18.20 2.73 29.34
C ASN A 79 17.81 3.06 27.90
N THR A 80 16.53 3.00 27.53
CA THR A 80 16.06 3.16 26.15
C THR A 80 15.01 4.25 26.11
N LYS A 81 15.23 5.25 25.25
CA LYS A 81 14.24 6.27 24.92
C LYS A 81 13.84 6.19 23.44
N ARG A 82 12.58 6.48 23.17
CA ARG A 82 12.05 6.70 21.82
C ARG A 82 11.91 8.20 21.61
N LEU A 83 12.65 8.72 20.63
CA LEU A 83 12.65 10.13 20.26
C LEU A 83 11.82 10.31 19.00
N ARG A 84 10.81 11.18 19.05
CA ARG A 84 9.92 11.46 17.91
C ARG A 84 10.19 12.86 17.39
N PHE A 85 10.54 12.96 16.13
CA PHE A 85 10.83 14.23 15.45
C PHE A 85 9.72 14.57 14.46
N GLU A 86 9.32 15.84 14.43
CA GLU A 86 8.37 16.37 13.44
C GLU A 86 9.12 16.68 12.14
N LEU A 87 8.50 16.35 11.01
CA LEU A 87 9.02 16.79 9.71
C LEU A 87 8.76 18.28 9.49
N PRO A 88 9.54 18.96 8.63
CA PRO A 88 9.40 20.41 8.42
C PRO A 88 8.02 20.85 7.91
N GLU A 89 7.34 19.98 7.14
CA GLU A 89 6.00 20.22 6.62
C GLU A 89 5.08 19.07 7.03
N SER A 90 3.81 19.40 7.32
CA SER A 90 2.79 18.43 7.76
C SER A 90 2.38 17.42 6.68
N ASN A 91 2.65 17.72 5.41
CA ASN A 91 2.37 16.83 4.28
C ASN A 91 3.62 16.05 3.82
N ASN A 92 4.77 16.23 4.48
CA ASN A 92 5.96 15.47 4.13
C ASN A 92 5.87 14.04 4.64
N VAL A 93 6.45 13.13 3.87
CA VAL A 93 6.80 11.78 4.30
C VAL A 93 8.28 11.73 4.61
N SER A 94 8.72 10.75 5.40
CA SER A 94 10.15 10.59 5.66
C SER A 94 10.91 10.38 4.36
N GLY A 95 10.39 9.54 3.45
CA GLY A 95 11.07 9.16 2.21
C GLY A 95 12.32 8.30 2.44
N LEU A 96 12.50 7.80 3.67
CA LEU A 96 13.59 6.92 4.06
C LEU A 96 13.21 5.48 3.72
N SER A 97 14.04 4.77 2.98
CA SER A 97 13.78 3.37 2.60
C SER A 97 13.99 2.39 3.77
N ILE A 98 13.45 1.18 3.64
CA ILE A 98 13.57 0.12 4.65
C ILE A 98 15.05 -0.18 4.86
N ALA A 99 15.45 -0.34 6.13
CA ALA A 99 16.84 -0.53 6.54
C ALA A 99 17.80 0.63 6.20
N SER A 100 17.27 1.84 5.94
CA SER A 100 18.07 3.05 5.89
C SER A 100 18.56 3.49 7.28
N ALA A 101 19.53 4.40 7.30
CA ALA A 101 20.05 5.01 8.52
C ALA A 101 19.99 6.53 8.40
N VAL A 102 19.69 7.20 9.51
CA VAL A 102 19.80 8.65 9.65
C VAL A 102 21.00 8.99 10.51
N LEU A 103 21.76 10.00 10.10
CA LEU A 103 22.88 10.50 10.88
C LEU A 103 22.40 11.66 11.75
N THR A 104 22.40 11.45 13.06
CA THR A 104 22.07 12.51 14.02
C THR A 104 23.32 13.29 14.39
N LYS A 105 23.16 14.59 14.59
CA LYS A 105 24.21 15.50 15.05
C LYS A 105 23.70 16.22 16.29
N TYR A 106 24.36 15.99 17.42
CA TYR A 106 24.04 16.65 18.68
C TYR A 106 25.30 17.30 19.25
N LYS A 107 25.14 18.47 19.86
CA LYS A 107 26.21 19.15 20.59
C LYS A 107 25.63 19.56 21.94
N GLY A 108 26.09 18.93 23.01
CA GLY A 108 25.74 19.32 24.37
C GLY A 108 26.28 20.71 24.72
N PRO A 109 25.79 21.33 25.81
CA PRO A 109 26.25 22.64 26.27
C PRO A 109 27.76 22.70 26.54
N ASP A 110 28.32 21.61 27.08
CA ASP A 110 29.73 21.50 27.47
C ASP A 110 30.60 20.73 26.45
N ASP A 111 30.00 20.27 25.34
CA ASP A 111 30.73 19.50 24.34
C ASP A 111 31.58 20.42 23.44
N GLU A 112 32.87 20.14 23.33
CA GLU A 112 33.76 20.86 22.41
C GLU A 112 33.39 20.57 20.94
N LYS A 113 33.02 19.31 20.64
CA LYS A 113 32.74 18.82 19.29
C LYS A 113 31.34 18.19 19.20
N PRO A 114 30.64 18.35 18.07
CA PRO A 114 29.36 17.70 17.87
C PRO A 114 29.55 16.19 17.71
N THR A 115 28.74 15.42 18.44
CA THR A 115 28.70 13.97 18.35
C THR A 115 27.78 13.55 17.21
N LEU A 116 28.29 12.66 16.36
CA LEU A 116 27.55 12.07 15.24
C LEU A 116 27.19 10.62 15.56
N ARG A 117 25.91 10.27 15.44
CA ARG A 117 25.41 8.91 15.69
C ARG A 117 24.46 8.46 14.59
N PRO A 118 24.75 7.33 13.90
CA PRO A 118 23.79 6.74 12.98
C PRO A 118 22.72 5.97 13.77
N TYR A 119 21.45 6.21 13.45
CA TYR A 119 20.32 5.46 13.99
C TYR A 119 19.44 4.93 12.85
N THR A 120 18.84 3.77 13.05
CA THR A 120 17.82 3.23 12.14
C THR A 120 16.44 3.76 12.56
N PRO A 121 15.69 4.39 11.65
CA PRO A 121 14.31 4.78 11.91
C PRO A 121 13.42 3.58 12.22
N ILE A 122 12.56 3.72 13.23
CA ILE A 122 11.56 2.71 13.60
C ILE A 122 10.14 3.11 13.17
N SER A 123 10.01 4.24 12.49
CA SER A 123 8.74 4.73 11.91
C SER A 123 8.55 4.18 10.49
N ASP A 124 7.30 3.85 10.17
CA ASP A 124 6.87 3.41 8.84
C ASP A 124 6.92 4.57 7.82
N GLU A 125 7.38 4.30 6.60
CA GLU A 125 7.73 5.30 5.57
C GLU A 125 6.52 6.09 5.08
N GLY A 126 5.35 5.44 5.05
CA GLY A 126 4.09 6.01 4.56
C GLY A 126 3.19 6.59 5.66
N ARG A 127 3.62 6.59 6.92
CA ARG A 127 2.75 6.85 8.07
C ARG A 127 3.14 8.11 8.84
N PHE A 128 2.30 9.16 8.71
CA PHE A 128 2.35 10.45 9.43
C PHE A 128 3.65 11.27 9.23
N PRO A 129 3.60 12.61 9.33
CA PRO A 129 4.76 13.50 9.09
C PRO A 129 5.74 13.50 10.28
N ARG A 130 6.28 12.33 10.62
CA ARG A 130 7.19 12.16 11.77
C ARG A 130 8.20 11.05 11.55
N VAL A 131 9.34 11.18 12.22
CA VAL A 131 10.39 10.15 12.26
C VAL A 131 10.64 9.77 13.71
N SER A 132 10.69 8.47 13.99
CA SER A 132 10.95 7.96 15.34
C SER A 132 12.28 7.22 15.38
N LEU A 133 13.11 7.56 16.36
CA LEU A 133 14.41 6.93 16.63
C LEU A 133 14.41 6.30 18.00
N ARG A 134 15.20 5.24 18.16
CA ARG A 134 15.46 4.60 19.45
C ARG A 134 16.89 4.92 19.85
N ALA A 135 17.06 5.61 20.98
CA ALA A 135 18.36 5.97 21.53
C ALA A 135 18.51 5.37 22.93
N ASN A 136 19.73 5.06 23.33
CA ASN A 136 20.02 4.63 24.70
C ASN A 136 20.48 5.81 25.54
N GLU A 137 20.06 5.85 26.81
CA GLU A 137 20.28 6.99 27.74
C GLU A 137 21.74 7.17 28.18
N THR A 138 22.60 6.19 27.90
CA THR A 138 24.04 6.26 28.17
C THR A 138 24.82 7.11 27.18
N GLU A 139 24.15 7.78 26.22
CA GLU A 139 24.78 8.52 25.11
C GLU A 139 24.28 9.96 24.96
#